data_AF-A0A3D4QSI8-F1
#
_entry.id   AF-A0A3D4QSI8-F1
#
_cell.length_a   1.000
_cell.length_b   1.000
_cell.length_c   1.000
_cell.angle_alpha   90.00
_cell.angle_beta   90.00
_cell.angle_gamma   90.00
#
_symmetry.space_group_name_H-M   'P 1'
#
loop_
_entity.id
_entity.type
_entity.pdbx_description
1 polymer ?
#
loop_
_entity_poly.entity_id
_entity_poly.type
_entity_poly.pdbx_seq_one_letter_code
_entity_poly.pdbx_strand_id
1 'polypeptide(L)'
;MIDKILNFIKKFLSTSISDGCKFEYDLYINKINIVKAKITAITFIVLEVMMIVTHYITNKDKLFDVPYIYYGSMYITILLAMIAFLVIFTRLGTDVPQNIAGIRYAGVFFISFILMWCAGISLLDQLTSGQVIVYIVAIIATAITPLISPVALLLIYLLIHTLFLILMQYFQESAELLFMNSINTSTFVIMSWAIS
;
A
#
# COMPACT_ATOMS: atom_id res chain seq x y z
N MET A 1 10.44 -32.11 7.01
CA MET A 1 9.99 -31.38 5.79
C MET A 1 9.90 -29.88 6.07
N ILE A 2 9.28 -29.49 7.17
CA ILE A 2 9.20 -28.09 7.64
C ILE A 2 10.59 -27.45 7.83
N ASP A 3 11.55 -28.15 8.43
CA ASP A 3 12.91 -27.60 8.64
C ASP A 3 13.67 -27.33 7.33
N LYS A 4 13.39 -28.12 6.28
CA LYS A 4 13.98 -27.89 4.94
C LYS A 4 13.39 -26.64 4.29
N ILE A 5 12.09 -26.41 4.46
CA ILE A 5 11.39 -25.21 3.99
C ILE A 5 11.90 -23.98 4.75
N LEU A 6 12.02 -24.05 6.07
CA LEU A 6 12.56 -22.96 6.90
C LEU A 6 14.02 -22.63 6.55
N ASN A 7 14.88 -23.63 6.33
CA ASN A 7 16.26 -23.41 5.91
C ASN A 7 16.35 -22.85 4.49
N PHE A 8 15.45 -23.24 3.59
CA PHE A 8 15.37 -22.67 2.25
C PHE A 8 14.96 -21.19 2.29
N ILE A 9 13.92 -20.84 3.06
CA ILE A 9 13.49 -19.46 3.28
C ILE A 9 14.63 -18.64 3.90
N LYS A 10 15.31 -19.18 4.91
CA LYS A 10 16.43 -18.48 5.58
C LYS A 10 17.61 -18.24 4.65
N LYS A 11 17.94 -19.18 3.75
CA LYS A 11 18.97 -18.99 2.71
C LYS A 11 18.53 -18.00 1.65
N PHE A 12 17.27 -18.04 1.21
CA PHE A 12 16.71 -17.12 0.22
C PHE A 12 16.73 -15.67 0.73
N LEU A 13 16.47 -15.48 2.02
CA LEU A 13 16.47 -14.16 2.67
C LEU A 13 17.86 -13.63 3.04
N SER A 14 18.94 -14.40 2.86
CA SER A 14 20.28 -14.11 3.39
C SER A 14 21.32 -13.89 2.29
N THR A 15 21.04 -13.05 1.30
CA THR A 15 22.06 -12.46 0.42
C THR A 15 22.57 -11.17 1.04
N SER A 16 23.56 -11.25 1.94
CA SER A 16 24.12 -10.09 2.61
C SER A 16 25.14 -9.36 1.73
N ILE A 17 24.91 -8.07 1.49
CA ILE A 17 25.91 -7.14 0.93
C ILE A 17 27.05 -6.95 1.96
N SER A 18 28.30 -6.88 1.48
CA SER A 18 29.49 -6.58 2.30
C SER A 18 29.32 -5.32 3.16
N ASP A 19 29.64 -5.40 4.45
CA ASP A 19 29.37 -4.37 5.46
C ASP A 19 30.00 -3.00 5.15
N GLY A 20 31.11 -2.97 4.41
CA GLY A 20 31.82 -1.73 4.06
C GLY A 20 31.05 -0.80 3.10
N CYS A 21 30.13 -1.33 2.28
CA CYS A 21 29.36 -0.55 1.29
C CYS A 21 27.93 -0.24 1.78
N LYS A 22 27.56 -0.69 2.98
CA LYS A 22 26.19 -0.71 3.47
C LYS A 22 25.64 0.69 3.77
N PHE A 23 26.47 1.59 4.29
CA PHE A 23 26.06 2.97 4.60
C PHE A 23 25.80 3.77 3.33
N GLU A 24 26.71 3.72 2.35
CA GLU A 24 26.54 4.42 1.07
C GLU A 24 25.31 3.90 0.31
N TYR A 25 25.12 2.58 0.32
CA TYR A 25 23.94 1.94 -0.25
C TYR A 25 22.64 2.39 0.46
N ASP A 26 22.58 2.32 1.79
CA ASP A 26 21.41 2.77 2.56
C ASP A 26 21.11 4.26 2.29
N LEU A 27 22.14 5.11 2.23
CA LEU A 27 21.98 6.53 1.92
C LEU A 27 21.39 6.73 0.53
N TYR A 28 21.91 6.03 -0.48
CA TYR A 28 21.43 6.09 -1.85
C TYR A 28 19.96 5.65 -1.97
N ILE A 29 19.61 4.52 -1.37
CA ILE A 29 18.24 3.99 -1.36
C ILE A 29 17.26 4.96 -0.69
N ASN A 30 17.63 5.55 0.44
CA ASN A 30 16.75 6.49 1.16
C ASN A 30 16.53 7.79 0.37
N LYS A 31 17.54 8.30 -0.35
CA LYS A 31 17.38 9.45 -1.27
C LYS A 31 16.35 9.14 -2.36
N ILE A 32 16.44 7.96 -2.98
CA ILE A 32 15.47 7.53 -4.00
C ILE A 32 14.08 7.38 -3.40
N ASN A 33 13.96 6.74 -2.24
CA ASN A 33 12.66 6.52 -1.59
C ASN A 33 11.95 7.82 -1.25
N ILE A 34 12.67 8.86 -0.81
CA ILE A 34 12.08 10.19 -0.59
C ILE A 34 11.49 10.75 -1.89
N VAL A 35 12.25 10.71 -2.98
CA VAL A 35 11.80 11.26 -4.27
C VAL A 35 10.56 10.49 -4.75
N LYS A 36 10.61 9.15 -4.73
CA LYS A 36 9.49 8.30 -5.11
C LYS A 36 8.26 8.56 -4.23
N ALA A 37 8.42 8.65 -2.91
CA ALA A 37 7.31 8.91 -1.99
C ALA A 37 6.66 10.27 -2.23
N LYS A 38 7.45 11.32 -2.50
CA LYS A 38 6.92 12.65 -2.88
C LYS A 38 6.14 12.59 -4.19
N ILE A 39 6.69 11.93 -5.22
CA ILE A 39 6.01 11.76 -6.51
C ILE A 39 4.69 11.00 -6.31
N THR A 40 4.71 9.88 -5.60
CA THR A 40 3.49 9.11 -5.28
C THR A 40 2.48 9.97 -4.54
N ALA A 41 2.87 10.71 -3.50
CA ALA A 41 1.98 11.58 -2.75
C ALA A 41 1.34 12.67 -3.64
N ILE A 42 2.12 13.33 -4.49
CA ILE A 42 1.61 14.32 -5.45
C ILE A 42 0.63 13.68 -6.43
N THR A 43 0.96 12.51 -6.98
CA THR A 43 0.08 11.78 -7.90
C THR A 43 -1.25 11.44 -7.24
N PHE A 44 -1.24 10.90 -6.02
CA PHE A 44 -2.48 10.64 -5.28
C PHE A 44 -3.24 11.94 -5.01
N ILE A 45 -2.60 13.03 -4.57
CA ILE A 45 -3.29 14.31 -4.36
C ILE A 45 -4.05 14.75 -5.62
N VAL A 46 -3.42 14.68 -6.79
CA VAL A 46 -4.06 15.05 -8.06
C VAL A 46 -5.23 14.12 -8.38
N LEU A 47 -5.03 12.80 -8.27
CA LEU A 47 -6.07 11.81 -8.51
C LEU A 47 -7.26 11.99 -7.57
N GLU A 48 -7.00 12.24 -6.29
CA GLU A 48 -8.05 12.39 -5.28
C GLU A 48 -8.85 13.68 -5.47
N VAL A 49 -8.22 14.78 -5.88
CA VAL A 49 -8.95 15.97 -6.30
C VAL A 49 -9.88 15.65 -7.47
N MET A 50 -9.42 14.90 -8.48
CA MET A 50 -10.27 14.47 -9.60
C MET A 50 -11.41 13.55 -9.14
N MET A 51 -11.15 12.61 -8.23
CA MET A 51 -12.15 11.68 -7.69
C MET A 51 -13.19 12.40 -6.84
N ILE A 52 -12.79 13.35 -5.98
CA ILE A 52 -13.70 14.16 -5.16
C ILE A 52 -14.61 15.02 -6.04
N VAL A 53 -14.05 15.67 -7.07
CA VAL A 53 -14.85 16.47 -8.02
C VAL A 53 -15.85 15.59 -8.76
N THR A 54 -15.40 14.43 -9.26
CA THR A 54 -16.28 13.47 -9.96
C THR A 54 -17.38 12.94 -9.05
N HIS A 55 -17.03 12.59 -7.80
CA HIS A 55 -17.97 12.12 -6.79
C HIS A 55 -19.01 13.18 -6.45
N TYR A 56 -18.59 14.44 -6.28
CA TYR A 56 -19.48 15.58 -6.01
C TYR A 56 -20.46 15.83 -7.16
N ILE A 57 -19.97 15.87 -8.41
CA ILE A 57 -20.80 16.13 -9.59
C ILE A 57 -21.81 15.00 -9.80
N THR A 58 -21.37 13.74 -9.70
CA THR A 58 -22.19 12.58 -10.04
C THR A 58 -23.24 12.26 -8.97
N ASN A 59 -22.93 12.54 -7.69
CA ASN A 59 -23.75 12.10 -6.56
C ASN A 59 -24.29 13.25 -5.71
N LYS A 60 -24.38 14.47 -6.27
CA LYS A 60 -24.70 15.72 -5.55
C LYS A 60 -25.85 15.61 -4.55
N ASP A 61 -26.94 14.95 -4.95
CA ASP A 61 -28.16 14.84 -4.14
C ASP A 61 -28.10 13.69 -3.10
N LYS A 62 -27.09 12.82 -3.19
CA LYS A 62 -26.92 11.60 -2.38
C LYS A 62 -25.62 11.56 -1.59
N LEU A 63 -24.87 12.67 -1.52
CA LEU A 63 -23.51 12.69 -0.94
C LEU A 63 -23.45 12.18 0.50
N PHE A 64 -24.51 12.37 1.27
CA PHE A 64 -24.60 11.95 2.66
C PHE A 64 -25.30 10.59 2.84
N ASP A 65 -25.76 9.97 1.77
CA ASP A 65 -26.40 8.66 1.80
C ASP A 65 -25.34 7.55 1.78
N VAL A 66 -25.69 6.41 2.36
CA VAL A 66 -24.88 5.18 2.26
C VAL A 66 -25.08 4.57 0.86
N PRO A 67 -24.01 4.14 0.16
CA PRO A 67 -22.61 4.10 0.58
C PRO A 67 -21.78 5.34 0.19
N TYR A 68 -22.37 6.35 -0.47
CA TYR A 68 -21.65 7.50 -1.03
C TYR A 68 -20.85 8.28 0.01
N ILE A 69 -21.39 8.46 1.22
CA ILE A 69 -20.68 9.12 2.33
C ILE A 69 -19.37 8.39 2.68
N TYR A 70 -19.32 7.06 2.55
CA TYR A 70 -18.10 6.28 2.80
C TYR A 70 -17.06 6.46 1.69
N TYR A 71 -17.48 6.54 0.42
CA TYR A 71 -16.56 6.87 -0.66
C TYR A 71 -15.99 8.29 -0.50
N GLY A 72 -16.85 9.27 -0.23
CA GLY A 72 -16.42 10.65 0.01
C GLY A 72 -15.44 10.78 1.18
N SER A 73 -15.72 10.08 2.30
CA SER A 73 -14.82 10.08 3.46
C SER A 73 -13.47 9.41 3.14
N MET A 74 -13.47 8.33 2.36
CA MET A 74 -12.25 7.67 1.91
C MET A 74 -11.39 8.61 1.07
N TYR A 75 -11.95 9.27 0.04
CA TYR A 75 -11.20 10.20 -0.82
C TYR A 75 -10.60 11.37 -0.03
N ILE A 76 -11.38 11.96 0.89
CA ILE A 76 -10.88 13.05 1.75
C ILE A 76 -9.77 12.55 2.67
N THR A 77 -9.92 11.35 3.25
CA THR A 77 -8.95 10.79 4.19
C THR A 77 -7.58 10.57 3.52
N ILE A 78 -7.55 9.96 2.34
CA ILE A 78 -6.29 9.74 1.61
C ILE A 78 -5.70 11.06 1.11
N LEU A 79 -6.53 12.02 0.68
CA LEU A 79 -6.04 13.34 0.27
C LEU A 79 -5.29 14.04 1.41
N LEU A 80 -5.91 14.12 2.60
CA LEU A 80 -5.29 14.75 3.77
C LEU A 80 -4.04 13.98 4.20
N ALA A 81 -4.07 12.66 4.18
CA ALA A 81 -2.92 11.84 4.49
C ALA A 81 -1.76 12.08 3.51
N MET A 82 -2.02 12.14 2.20
CA MET A 82 -0.99 12.37 1.19
C MET A 82 -0.35 13.76 1.30
N ILE A 83 -1.14 14.80 1.65
CA ILE A 83 -0.60 16.12 1.99
C ILE A 83 0.34 16.02 3.21
N ALA A 84 -0.09 15.35 4.28
CA ALA A 84 0.74 15.16 5.47
C ALA A 84 2.04 14.39 5.16
N PHE A 85 1.96 13.31 4.39
CA PHE A 85 3.13 12.54 3.96
C PHE A 85 4.07 13.35 3.07
N LEU A 86 3.53 14.18 2.16
CA LEU A 86 4.35 15.08 1.34
C LEU A 86 5.15 16.05 2.21
N VAL A 87 4.53 16.61 3.25
CA VAL A 87 5.23 17.47 4.23
C VAL A 87 6.30 16.69 5.00
N ILE A 88 5.97 15.49 5.49
CA ILE A 88 6.89 14.61 6.22
C ILE A 88 8.13 14.28 5.37
N PHE A 89 7.95 13.76 4.16
CA PHE A 89 9.07 13.40 3.27
C PHE A 89 9.83 14.62 2.75
N THR A 90 9.19 15.80 2.69
CA THR A 90 9.89 17.05 2.40
C THR A 90 10.82 17.43 3.52
N ARG A 91 10.36 17.37 4.77
CA ARG A 91 11.20 17.66 5.95
C ARG A 91 12.33 16.64 6.11
N LEU A 92 12.02 15.34 6.08
CA LEU A 92 13.03 14.28 6.22
C LEU A 92 14.05 14.27 5.08
N GLY A 93 13.66 14.74 3.89
CA GLY A 93 14.54 14.83 2.73
C GLY A 93 15.53 16.00 2.73
N THR A 94 15.45 16.93 3.70
CA THR A 94 16.41 18.05 3.79
C THR A 94 17.81 17.59 4.19
N ASP A 95 17.90 16.62 5.11
CA ASP A 95 19.15 15.99 5.53
C ASP A 95 18.95 14.48 5.59
N VAL A 96 19.17 13.80 4.47
CA VAL A 96 18.98 12.35 4.38
C VAL A 96 19.94 11.57 5.28
N PRO A 97 21.26 11.87 5.33
CA PRO A 97 22.19 11.18 6.23
C PRO A 97 21.74 11.19 7.69
N GLN A 98 21.23 12.31 8.20
CA GLN A 98 20.76 12.41 9.59
C GLN A 98 19.41 11.71 9.81
N ASN A 99 18.56 11.63 8.78
CA ASN A 99 17.18 11.18 8.91
C ASN A 99 16.90 9.75 8.40
N ILE A 100 17.93 8.93 8.15
CA ILE A 100 17.78 7.57 7.58
C ILE A 100 16.71 6.74 8.31
N ALA A 101 16.77 6.68 9.64
CA ALA A 101 15.79 5.91 10.43
C ALA A 101 14.37 6.47 10.27
N GLY A 102 14.22 7.80 10.34
CA GLY A 102 12.94 8.49 10.15
C GLY A 102 12.33 8.23 8.77
N ILE A 103 13.15 8.23 7.71
CA ILE A 103 12.71 7.94 6.34
C ILE A 103 12.22 6.50 6.23
N ARG A 104 12.94 5.55 6.83
CA ARG A 104 12.53 4.13 6.85
C ARG A 104 11.20 3.93 7.55
N TYR A 105 11.02 4.49 8.76
CA TYR A 105 9.76 4.36 9.50
C TYR A 105 8.61 5.07 8.79
N ALA A 106 8.83 6.28 8.27
CA ALA A 106 7.85 7.00 7.48
C ALA A 106 7.47 6.23 6.20
N GLY A 107 8.44 5.58 5.53
CA GLY A 107 8.21 4.75 4.35
C GLY A 107 7.36 3.51 4.64
N VAL A 108 7.65 2.78 5.72
CA VAL A 108 6.83 1.65 6.17
C VAL A 108 5.41 2.11 6.48
N PHE A 109 5.26 3.21 7.23
CA PHE A 109 3.95 3.77 7.56
C PHE A 109 3.18 4.23 6.32
N PHE A 110 3.85 4.89 5.37
CA PHE A 110 3.28 5.36 4.11
C PHE A 110 2.69 4.22 3.26
N ILE A 111 3.47 3.17 3.03
CA ILE A 111 3.02 2.00 2.25
C ILE A 111 1.89 1.28 2.97
N SER A 112 2.01 1.12 4.29
CA SER A 112 0.97 0.46 5.09
C SER A 112 -0.34 1.23 5.01
N PHE A 113 -0.28 2.56 5.07
CA PHE A 113 -1.46 3.43 4.95
C PHE A 113 -2.09 3.34 3.56
N ILE A 114 -1.30 3.43 2.48
CA ILE A 114 -1.81 3.30 1.11
C ILE A 114 -2.49 1.96 0.91
N LEU A 115 -1.84 0.86 1.28
CA LEU A 115 -2.40 -0.48 1.12
C LEU A 115 -3.67 -0.68 1.95
N MET A 116 -3.70 -0.19 3.19
CA MET A 116 -4.88 -0.23 4.04
C MET A 116 -6.04 0.55 3.44
N TRP A 117 -5.77 1.73 2.90
CA TRP A 117 -6.77 2.54 2.24
C TRP A 117 -7.29 1.90 0.95
N CYS A 118 -6.39 1.37 0.11
CA CYS A 118 -6.76 0.66 -1.12
C CYS A 118 -7.56 -0.62 -0.85
N ALA A 119 -7.22 -1.33 0.23
CA ALA A 119 -8.01 -2.45 0.75
C ALA A 119 -9.41 -1.97 1.17
N GLY A 120 -9.48 -0.89 1.96
CA GLY A 120 -10.74 -0.31 2.43
C GLY A 120 -11.68 0.12 1.30
N ILE A 121 -11.17 0.80 0.26
CA ILE A 121 -12.02 1.22 -0.85
C ILE A 121 -12.43 0.02 -1.72
N SER A 122 -11.54 -0.98 -1.87
CA SER A 122 -11.90 -2.23 -2.54
C SER A 122 -12.98 -3.02 -1.80
N LEU A 123 -13.02 -2.95 -0.46
CA LEU A 123 -14.13 -3.51 0.33
C LEU A 123 -15.43 -2.76 0.02
N LEU A 124 -15.40 -1.43 -0.11
CA LEU A 124 -16.58 -0.68 -0.54
C LEU A 124 -16.99 -1.03 -1.98
N ASP A 125 -16.02 -1.24 -2.88
CA ASP A 125 -16.27 -1.64 -4.27
C ASP A 125 -16.90 -3.04 -4.37
N GLN A 126 -16.71 -3.90 -3.36
CA GLN A 126 -17.43 -5.19 -3.29
C GLN A 126 -18.95 -5.00 -3.22
N LEU A 127 -19.44 -3.96 -2.52
CA LEU A 127 -20.87 -3.71 -2.36
C LEU A 127 -21.55 -3.29 -3.67
N THR A 128 -20.79 -2.69 -4.60
CA THR A 128 -21.33 -2.08 -5.82
C THR A 128 -21.01 -2.88 -7.06
N SER A 129 -19.75 -3.26 -7.24
CA SER A 129 -19.23 -3.87 -8.47
C SER A 129 -18.64 -5.26 -8.27
N GLY A 130 -18.39 -5.68 -7.02
CA GLY A 130 -17.72 -6.94 -6.71
C GLY A 130 -16.22 -6.92 -7.05
N GLN A 131 -15.64 -5.76 -7.36
CA GLN A 131 -14.25 -5.64 -7.80
C GLN A 131 -13.28 -5.38 -6.64
N VAL A 132 -12.03 -5.83 -6.82
CA VAL A 132 -10.91 -5.63 -5.86
C VAL A 132 -9.69 -5.00 -6.53
N ILE A 133 -9.91 -4.33 -7.68
CA ILE A 133 -8.83 -3.89 -8.58
C ILE A 133 -7.92 -2.87 -7.88
N VAL A 134 -8.49 -1.92 -7.12
CA VAL A 134 -7.70 -0.87 -6.45
C VAL A 134 -6.67 -1.49 -5.49
N TYR A 135 -7.07 -2.52 -4.73
CA TYR A 135 -6.17 -3.24 -3.83
C TYR A 135 -5.10 -4.04 -4.59
N ILE A 136 -5.48 -4.78 -5.64
CA ILE A 136 -4.51 -5.55 -6.44
C ILE A 136 -3.45 -4.64 -7.07
N VAL A 137 -3.88 -3.53 -7.68
CA VAL A 137 -2.97 -2.55 -8.30
C VAL A 137 -2.05 -1.94 -7.25
N ALA A 138 -2.56 -1.66 -6.05
CA ALA A 138 -1.73 -1.15 -4.96
C ALA A 138 -0.64 -2.14 -4.54
N ILE A 139 -0.97 -3.42 -4.34
CA ILE A 139 0.01 -4.48 -4.00
C ILE A 139 1.11 -4.55 -5.07
N ILE A 140 0.75 -4.56 -6.36
CA ILE A 140 1.73 -4.64 -7.45
C ILE A 140 2.60 -3.38 -7.48
N ALA A 141 1.99 -2.19 -7.36
CA ALA A 141 2.71 -0.93 -7.38
C ALA A 141 3.70 -0.82 -6.21
N THR A 142 3.34 -1.34 -5.02
CA THR A 142 4.20 -1.35 -3.84
C THR A 142 5.28 -2.42 -3.89
N ALA A 143 5.21 -3.40 -4.79
CA ALA A 143 6.34 -4.30 -5.04
C ALA A 143 7.43 -3.65 -5.89
N ILE A 144 7.06 -2.78 -6.83
CA ILE A 144 7.98 -2.22 -7.82
C ILE A 144 8.56 -0.86 -7.37
N THR A 145 7.76 -0.06 -6.67
CA THR A 145 8.09 1.35 -6.42
C THR A 145 9.01 1.53 -5.21
N PRO A 146 8.63 1.11 -3.99
CA PRO A 146 9.35 1.41 -2.77
C PRO A 146 10.52 0.43 -2.56
N LEU A 147 11.69 0.96 -2.25
CA LEU A 147 12.86 0.14 -1.90
C LEU A 147 12.84 -0.12 -0.40
N ILE A 148 11.91 -0.98 0.04
CA ILE A 148 11.86 -1.55 1.40
C ILE A 148 12.40 -2.97 1.33
N SER A 149 12.95 -3.48 2.44
CA SER A 149 13.38 -4.87 2.47
C SER A 149 12.21 -5.82 2.16
N PRO A 150 12.42 -6.88 1.36
CA PRO A 150 11.36 -7.81 0.98
C PRO A 150 10.64 -8.43 2.18
N VAL A 151 11.36 -8.66 3.28
CA VAL A 151 10.80 -9.17 4.54
C VAL A 151 9.82 -8.19 5.17
N ALA A 152 10.17 -6.91 5.25
CA ALA A 152 9.28 -5.91 5.84
C ALA A 152 8.02 -5.74 4.97
N LEU A 153 8.17 -5.75 3.65
CA LEU A 153 7.04 -5.67 2.73
C LEU A 153 6.12 -6.90 2.83
N LEU A 154 6.67 -8.11 2.95
CA LEU A 154 5.90 -9.32 3.19
C LEU A 154 5.06 -9.22 4.46
N LEU A 155 5.64 -8.73 5.56
CA LEU A 155 4.91 -8.57 6.82
C LEU A 155 3.75 -7.57 6.70
N ILE A 156 3.97 -6.47 5.97
CA ILE A 156 2.91 -5.49 5.68
C ILE A 156 1.80 -6.15 4.84
N TYR A 157 2.16 -6.87 3.77
CA TYR A 157 1.21 -7.58 2.93
C TYR A 157 0.41 -8.59 3.73
N LEU A 158 1.05 -9.46 4.50
CA LEU A 158 0.35 -10.49 5.28
C LEU A 158 -0.62 -9.89 6.30
N LEU A 159 -0.23 -8.80 6.96
CA LEU A 159 -1.08 -8.11 7.93
C LEU A 159 -2.33 -7.52 7.25
N ILE A 160 -2.13 -6.72 6.20
CA ILE A 160 -3.22 -6.01 5.51
C ILE A 160 -4.10 -6.99 4.75
N HIS A 161 -3.50 -8.00 4.11
CA HIS A 161 -4.21 -9.01 3.33
C HIS A 161 -5.07 -9.91 4.21
N THR A 162 -4.55 -10.35 5.36
CA THR A 162 -5.35 -11.11 6.31
C THR A 162 -6.56 -10.30 6.77
N LEU A 163 -6.37 -9.02 7.11
CA LEU A 163 -7.47 -8.14 7.49
C LEU A 163 -8.48 -7.97 6.34
N PHE A 164 -8.00 -7.76 5.11
CA PHE A 164 -8.83 -7.64 3.93
C PHE A 164 -9.69 -8.88 3.70
N LEU A 165 -9.11 -10.09 3.77
CA LEU A 165 -9.85 -11.35 3.59
C LEU A 165 -10.92 -11.56 4.67
N ILE A 166 -10.62 -11.24 5.93
CA ILE A 166 -11.59 -11.34 7.03
C ILE A 166 -12.74 -10.36 6.79
N LEU A 167 -12.43 -9.11 6.45
CA LEU A 167 -13.45 -8.07 6.28
C LEU A 167 -14.29 -8.28 5.02
N MET A 168 -13.72 -8.82 3.94
CA MET A 168 -14.40 -8.98 2.66
C MET A 168 -15.71 -9.79 2.77
N GLN A 169 -15.77 -10.75 3.70
CA GLN A 169 -16.96 -11.56 3.97
C GLN A 169 -18.18 -10.74 4.42
N TYR A 170 -17.96 -9.54 4.97
CA TYR A 170 -19.03 -8.64 5.42
C TYR A 170 -19.49 -7.66 4.34
N PHE A 171 -18.76 -7.56 3.22
CA PHE A 171 -19.04 -6.63 2.12
C PHE A 171 -19.51 -7.33 0.84
N GLN A 172 -19.53 -8.65 0.81
CA GLN A 172 -19.96 -9.44 -0.35
C GLN A 172 -20.72 -10.69 0.08
N GLU A 173 -21.95 -10.84 -0.40
CA GLU A 173 -22.79 -12.00 -0.09
C GLU A 173 -22.51 -13.19 -1.01
N SER A 174 -22.04 -12.95 -2.24
CA SER A 174 -21.75 -14.01 -3.20
C SER A 174 -20.51 -14.82 -2.79
N ALA A 175 -20.73 -16.07 -2.36
CA ALA A 175 -19.66 -17.01 -2.04
C ALA A 175 -18.71 -17.27 -3.21
N GLU A 176 -19.21 -17.23 -4.44
CA GLU A 176 -18.40 -17.39 -5.65
C GLU A 176 -17.43 -16.21 -5.83
N LEU A 177 -17.94 -14.97 -5.72
CA LEU A 177 -17.11 -13.77 -5.81
C LEU A 177 -16.10 -13.71 -4.66
N LEU A 178 -16.50 -14.05 -3.44
CA LEU A 178 -15.61 -14.15 -2.29
C LEU A 178 -14.46 -15.13 -2.54
N PHE A 179 -14.76 -16.33 -3.04
CA PHE A 179 -13.76 -17.34 -3.34
C PHE A 179 -12.79 -16.85 -4.43
N MET A 180 -13.31 -16.37 -5.55
CA MET A 180 -12.50 -15.90 -6.68
C MET A 180 -11.62 -14.72 -6.30
N ASN A 181 -12.17 -13.72 -5.60
CA ASN A 181 -11.41 -12.55 -5.16
C ASN A 181 -10.36 -12.93 -4.11
N SER A 182 -10.65 -13.87 -3.19
CA SER A 182 -9.69 -14.35 -2.20
C SER A 182 -8.49 -15.03 -2.84
N ILE A 183 -8.73 -15.92 -3.82
CA ILE A 183 -7.66 -16.61 -4.55
C ILE A 183 -6.83 -15.60 -5.33
N ASN A 184 -7.46 -14.76 -6.15
CA ASN A 184 -6.77 -13.81 -7.00
C ASN A 184 -5.89 -12.84 -6.20
N THR A 185 -6.44 -12.21 -5.17
CA THR A 185 -5.69 -11.25 -4.34
C THR A 185 -4.53 -11.94 -3.60
N SER A 186 -4.73 -13.16 -3.10
CA SER A 186 -3.65 -13.94 -2.46
C SER A 186 -2.54 -14.30 -3.43
N THR A 187 -2.87 -14.69 -4.66
CA THR A 187 -1.88 -14.91 -5.72
C THR A 187 -1.06 -13.65 -5.99
N PHE A 188 -1.72 -12.49 -6.10
CA PHE A 188 -1.02 -11.23 -6.32
C PHE A 188 -0.13 -10.81 -5.14
N VAL A 189 -0.51 -11.12 -3.90
CA VAL A 189 0.38 -10.91 -2.73
C VAL A 189 1.66 -11.75 -2.86
N ILE A 190 1.53 -13.03 -3.18
CA ILE A 190 2.69 -13.94 -3.33
C ILE A 190 3.59 -13.47 -4.47
N MET A 191 3.00 -13.13 -5.63
CA MET A 191 3.75 -12.65 -6.79
C MET A 191 4.46 -11.32 -6.49
N SER A 192 3.75 -10.38 -5.85
CA SER A 192 4.29 -9.07 -5.50
C SER A 192 5.43 -9.17 -4.49
N TRP A 193 5.35 -10.09 -3.53
CA TRP A 193 6.46 -10.37 -2.64
C TRP A 193 7.67 -10.99 -3.36
N ALA A 194 7.45 -11.88 -4.32
CA ALA A 194 8.54 -12.46 -5.09
C ALA A 194 9.27 -11.44 -5.99
N ILE A 195 8.59 -10.36 -6.38
CA ILE A 195 9.14 -9.28 -7.21
C ILE A 195 9.92 -8.25 -6.38
N SER A 196 9.51 -8.00 -5.14
CA SER A 196 10.13 -6.99 -4.24
C SER A 196 11.52 -7.39 -3.76
#